data_AF-E9HFX8-F1
#
_entry.id   AF-E9HFX8-F1
#
_cell.length_a   1.000
_cell.length_b   1.000
_cell.length_c   1.000
_cell.angle_alpha   90.00
_cell.angle_beta   90.00
_cell.angle_gamma   90.00
#
_symmetry.space_group_name_H-M   'P 1'
#
loop_
_entity.id
_entity.type
_entity.pdbx_description
1 polymer ?
#
loop_
_entity_poly.entity_id
_entity_poly.type
_entity_poly.pdbx_seq_one_letter_code
_entity_poly.pdbx_strand_id
1 'polypeptide(L)'
;MVLTVVYDGYVRSLDILPYSVFITNSVAGALELPADLVPVVTLDRLGRRWTLMMAMGLAGLAGIATGLVPQTSAMLITVLAMASRFFTTTAINSGLQYTVELIPTQLHGQGTGVIHITGHGATFFAPFILYLSNYNKTLPYIVLGSLSVFGGLLCLLLPETADQNLPETVADAEYFGADQSFFQMPCLSKYTCMNKLLQREFPDIYDFADDDCGGGNEVGV
;
A
#
# COMPACT_ATOMS: atom_id res chain seq x y z
N MET A 1 5.60 6.51 -9.91
CA MET A 1 6.53 5.75 -10.78
C MET A 1 6.69 4.31 -10.32
N VAL A 2 7.28 4.05 -9.14
CA VAL A 2 7.57 2.66 -8.70
C VAL A 2 6.29 1.80 -8.66
N LEU A 3 5.21 2.33 -8.09
CA LEU A 3 3.90 1.66 -8.03
C LEU A 3 3.41 1.18 -9.41
N THR A 4 3.42 2.06 -10.42
CA THR A 4 2.93 1.73 -11.77
C THR A 4 3.80 0.68 -12.45
N VAL A 5 5.14 0.73 -12.30
CA VAL A 5 6.03 -0.31 -12.83
C VAL A 5 5.77 -1.66 -12.19
N VAL A 6 5.67 -1.70 -10.86
CA VAL A 6 5.50 -2.94 -10.10
C VAL A 6 4.16 -3.60 -10.44
N TYR A 7 3.08 -2.81 -10.52
CA TYR A 7 1.78 -3.30 -10.96
C TYR A 7 1.82 -3.86 -12.39
N ASP A 8 2.35 -3.08 -13.32
CA ASP A 8 2.43 -3.43 -14.73
C ASP A 8 3.31 -4.70 -14.95
N GLY A 9 4.35 -4.86 -14.13
CA GLY A 9 5.19 -6.05 -14.05
C GLY A 9 4.45 -7.28 -13.50
N TYR A 10 3.72 -7.15 -12.40
CA TYR A 10 2.91 -8.25 -11.86
C TYR A 10 1.75 -8.64 -12.80
N VAL A 11 1.16 -7.68 -13.50
CA VAL A 11 0.12 -7.94 -14.51
C VAL A 11 0.67 -8.84 -15.61
N ARG A 12 1.86 -8.51 -16.13
CA ARG A 12 2.55 -9.30 -17.15
C ARG A 12 3.11 -10.63 -16.62
N SER A 13 3.42 -10.72 -15.32
CA SER A 13 3.98 -11.95 -14.74
C SER A 13 3.06 -13.17 -14.85
N LEU A 14 1.77 -12.95 -15.13
CA LEU A 14 0.81 -14.02 -15.41
C LEU A 14 1.21 -14.85 -16.63
N ASP A 15 1.91 -14.28 -17.61
CA ASP A 15 2.36 -14.98 -18.82
C ASP A 15 3.46 -16.02 -18.53
N ILE A 16 4.12 -15.93 -17.37
CA ILE A 16 5.19 -16.86 -16.96
C ILE A 16 4.58 -18.19 -16.45
N LEU A 17 3.31 -18.15 -16.04
CA LEU A 17 2.63 -19.27 -15.41
C LEU A 17 2.31 -20.38 -16.44
N PRO A 18 2.36 -21.66 -16.05
CA PRO A 18 2.15 -22.78 -16.98
C PRO A 18 0.66 -23.01 -17.37
N TYR A 19 -0.23 -22.11 -16.98
CA TYR A 19 -1.67 -22.20 -17.24
C TYR A 19 -2.06 -21.42 -18.49
N SER A 20 -3.27 -21.61 -19.00
CA SER A 20 -3.76 -20.81 -20.12
C SER A 20 -3.94 -19.34 -19.70
N VAL A 21 -3.63 -18.43 -20.63
CA VAL A 21 -3.74 -16.98 -20.43
C VAL A 21 -5.20 -16.59 -20.13
N PHE A 22 -6.17 -17.28 -20.73
CA PHE A 22 -7.60 -17.03 -20.47
C PHE A 22 -7.98 -17.29 -19.02
N ILE A 23 -7.57 -18.43 -18.44
CA ILE A 23 -7.94 -18.78 -17.06
C ILE A 23 -7.24 -17.85 -16.07
N THR A 24 -5.93 -17.64 -16.24
CA THR A 24 -5.15 -16.80 -15.33
C THR A 24 -5.63 -15.35 -15.35
N ASN A 25 -5.94 -14.81 -16.54
CA ASN A 25 -6.47 -13.46 -16.67
C ASN A 25 -7.91 -13.33 -16.16
N SER A 26 -8.78 -14.33 -16.38
CA SER A 26 -10.15 -14.32 -15.81
C SER A 26 -10.13 -14.32 -14.28
N VAL A 27 -9.28 -15.14 -13.67
CA VAL A 27 -9.13 -15.16 -12.20
C VAL A 27 -8.51 -13.86 -11.70
N ALA A 28 -7.49 -13.33 -12.39
CA ALA A 28 -6.87 -12.06 -12.01
C ALA A 28 -7.86 -10.89 -12.09
N GLY A 29 -8.70 -10.80 -13.12
CA GLY A 29 -9.74 -9.78 -13.22
C GLY A 29 -10.83 -9.94 -12.17
N ALA A 30 -11.21 -11.17 -11.81
CA ALA A 30 -12.14 -11.41 -10.70
C ALA A 30 -11.56 -10.98 -9.34
N LEU A 31 -10.24 -11.07 -9.16
CA LEU A 31 -9.52 -10.64 -7.97
C LEU A 31 -9.29 -9.12 -7.90
N GLU A 32 -9.39 -8.39 -9.01
CA GLU A 32 -9.26 -6.93 -9.00
C GLU A 32 -10.43 -6.25 -8.30
N LEU A 33 -11.67 -6.71 -8.53
CA LEU A 33 -12.86 -6.15 -7.88
C LEU A 33 -12.76 -6.12 -6.34
N PRO A 34 -12.44 -7.22 -5.62
CA PRO A 34 -12.25 -7.17 -4.19
C PRO A 34 -11.00 -6.38 -3.80
N ALA A 35 -9.94 -6.37 -4.62
CA ALA A 35 -8.72 -5.61 -4.36
C ALA A 35 -8.96 -4.09 -4.36
N ASP A 36 -9.95 -3.62 -5.13
CA ASP A 36 -10.38 -2.21 -5.19
C ASP A 36 -11.29 -1.83 -4.02
N LEU A 37 -12.07 -2.78 -3.49
CA LEU A 37 -12.95 -2.56 -2.32
C LEU A 37 -12.18 -2.51 -0.99
N VAL A 38 -11.10 -3.28 -0.86
CA VAL A 38 -10.29 -3.31 0.37
C VAL A 38 -9.73 -1.93 0.78
N PRO A 39 -9.14 -1.13 -0.13
CA PRO A 39 -8.70 0.23 0.16
C PRO A 39 -9.81 1.09 0.75
N VAL A 40 -11.04 1.01 0.25
CA VAL A 40 -12.16 1.84 0.71
C VAL A 40 -12.38 1.66 2.22
N VAL A 41 -12.37 0.42 2.70
CA VAL A 41 -12.55 0.14 4.15
C VAL A 41 -11.28 0.41 4.95
N THR A 42 -10.12 0.13 4.35
CA THR A 42 -8.83 0.15 5.05
C THR A 42 -8.30 1.57 5.23
N LEU A 43 -8.49 2.44 4.24
CA LEU A 43 -7.98 3.82 4.24
C LEU A 43 -8.62 4.66 5.35
N ASP A 44 -9.90 4.46 5.62
CA ASP A 44 -10.63 5.17 6.69
C ASP A 44 -10.18 4.76 8.09
N ARG A 45 -9.69 3.52 8.26
CA ARG A 45 -9.31 2.97 9.57
C ARG A 45 -7.83 3.09 9.89
N LEU A 46 -6.94 2.76 8.96
CA LEU A 46 -5.49 2.64 9.20
C LEU A 46 -4.71 3.90 8.79
N GLY A 47 -5.35 4.83 8.08
CA GLY A 47 -4.65 5.97 7.46
C GLY A 47 -4.09 5.62 6.09
N ARG A 48 -3.71 6.65 5.32
CA ARG A 48 -3.31 6.50 3.91
C ARG A 48 -1.91 5.93 3.80
N ARG A 49 -0.97 6.44 4.61
CA ARG A 49 0.46 6.08 4.56
C ARG A 49 0.71 4.63 4.99
N TRP A 50 0.12 4.24 6.12
CA TRP A 50 0.28 2.88 6.67
C TRP A 50 -0.36 1.83 5.77
N THR A 51 -1.53 2.12 5.21
CA THR A 51 -2.17 1.23 4.22
C THR A 51 -1.25 1.01 3.02
N LEU A 52 -0.63 2.07 2.51
CA LEU A 52 0.25 1.98 1.34
C LEU A 52 1.57 1.27 1.66
N MET A 53 2.20 1.55 2.80
CA MET A 53 3.40 0.84 3.26
C MET A 53 3.13 -0.65 3.46
N MET A 54 2.05 -1.01 4.16
CA MET A 54 1.72 -2.41 4.43
C MET A 54 1.36 -3.15 3.14
N ALA A 55 0.57 -2.54 2.25
CA ALA A 55 0.23 -3.16 0.97
C ALA A 55 1.48 -3.40 0.10
N MET A 56 2.36 -2.40 -0.04
CA MET A 56 3.60 -2.56 -0.80
C MET A 56 4.59 -3.53 -0.15
N GLY A 57 4.67 -3.54 1.18
CA GLY A 57 5.51 -4.48 1.94
C GLY A 57 5.04 -5.92 1.77
N LEU A 58 3.74 -6.18 1.95
CA LEU A 58 3.14 -7.49 1.76
C LEU A 58 3.23 -7.96 0.30
N ALA A 59 3.00 -7.07 -0.67
CA ALA A 59 3.21 -7.35 -2.09
C ALA A 59 4.66 -7.75 -2.39
N GLY A 60 5.62 -7.03 -1.81
CA GLY A 60 7.05 -7.30 -1.98
C GLY A 60 7.48 -8.63 -1.35
N LEU A 61 7.03 -8.90 -0.13
CA LEU A 61 7.29 -10.16 0.57
C LEU A 61 6.68 -11.36 -0.17
N ALA A 62 5.44 -11.25 -0.64
CA ALA A 62 4.80 -12.29 -1.43
C ALA A 62 5.51 -12.52 -2.77
N GLY A 63 5.99 -11.46 -3.43
CA GLY A 63 6.77 -11.56 -4.67
C GLY A 63 8.12 -12.23 -4.47
N ILE A 64 8.86 -11.84 -3.44
CA ILE A 64 10.14 -12.49 -3.08
C ILE A 64 9.92 -13.95 -2.70
N ALA A 65 8.89 -14.24 -1.90
CA ALA A 65 8.52 -15.61 -1.54
C ALA A 65 8.18 -16.45 -2.78
N THR A 66 7.50 -15.88 -3.78
CA THR A 66 7.25 -16.53 -5.08
C THR A 66 8.56 -16.94 -5.76
N GLY A 67 9.59 -16.10 -5.67
CA GLY A 67 10.90 -16.38 -6.25
C GLY A 67 11.69 -17.47 -5.51
N LEU A 68 11.55 -17.57 -4.18
CA LEU A 68 12.26 -18.56 -3.36
C LEU A 68 11.66 -19.97 -3.45
N VAL A 69 10.40 -20.10 -3.86
CA VAL A 69 9.72 -21.38 -3.98
C VAL A 69 10.26 -22.16 -5.18
N PRO A 70 10.70 -23.42 -4.98
CA PRO A 70 11.13 -24.28 -6.09
C PRO A 70 9.97 -24.58 -7.05
N GLN A 71 10.26 -24.69 -8.35
CA GLN A 71 9.25 -24.87 -9.43
C GLN A 71 8.43 -26.17 -9.36
N THR A 72 8.58 -26.95 -8.31
CA THR A 72 7.86 -28.20 -8.08
C THR A 72 6.36 -27.99 -7.87
N SER A 73 5.92 -26.83 -7.35
CA SER A 73 4.51 -26.53 -7.06
C SER A 73 3.99 -25.30 -7.82
N ALA A 74 3.54 -25.52 -9.07
CA ALA A 74 2.94 -24.47 -9.90
C ALA A 74 1.76 -23.74 -9.22
N MET A 75 0.94 -24.48 -8.47
CA MET A 75 -0.20 -23.91 -7.74
C MET A 75 0.25 -22.91 -6.67
N LEU A 76 1.33 -23.20 -5.94
CA LEU A 76 1.81 -22.32 -4.88
C LEU A 76 2.39 -21.03 -5.46
N ILE A 77 3.16 -21.14 -6.55
CA ILE A 77 3.67 -19.99 -7.32
C ILE A 77 2.51 -19.11 -7.79
N THR A 78 1.43 -19.69 -8.33
CA THR A 78 0.28 -18.90 -8.77
C THR A 78 -0.43 -18.18 -7.64
N VAL A 79 -0.61 -18.83 -6.49
CA VAL A 79 -1.29 -18.23 -5.34
C VAL A 79 -0.48 -17.05 -4.80
N LEU A 80 0.84 -17.20 -4.65
CA LEU A 80 1.69 -16.11 -4.18
C LEU A 80 1.83 -14.98 -5.21
N ALA A 81 1.92 -15.29 -6.51
CA ALA A 81 1.94 -14.29 -7.57
C ALA A 81 0.63 -13.48 -7.61
N MET A 82 -0.52 -14.16 -7.48
CA MET A 82 -1.83 -13.51 -7.40
C MET A 82 -2.00 -12.70 -6.12
N ALA A 83 -1.50 -13.17 -4.98
CA ALA A 83 -1.47 -12.40 -3.74
C ALA A 83 -0.62 -11.13 -3.88
N SER A 84 0.55 -11.24 -4.53
CA SER A 84 1.42 -10.08 -4.80
C SER A 84 0.72 -9.05 -5.68
N ARG A 85 0.03 -9.51 -6.73
CA ARG A 85 -0.80 -8.65 -7.59
C ARG A 85 -1.91 -7.98 -6.79
N PHE A 86 -2.66 -8.73 -6.00
CA PHE A 86 -3.76 -8.23 -5.16
C PHE A 86 -3.31 -7.07 -4.26
N PHE A 87 -2.24 -7.26 -3.49
CA PHE A 87 -1.71 -6.20 -2.63
C PHE A 87 -1.16 -5.01 -3.42
N THR A 88 -0.58 -5.24 -4.60
CA THR A 88 -0.09 -4.15 -5.46
C THR A 88 -1.25 -3.33 -6.03
N THR A 89 -2.35 -3.97 -6.44
CA THR A 89 -3.57 -3.28 -6.91
C THR A 89 -4.15 -2.41 -5.79
N THR A 90 -4.26 -2.95 -4.57
CA THR A 90 -4.66 -2.17 -3.39
C THR A 90 -3.75 -0.95 -3.19
N ALA A 91 -2.43 -1.13 -3.28
CA ALA A 91 -1.46 -0.04 -3.12
C ALA A 91 -1.60 1.06 -4.19
N ILE A 92 -1.87 0.70 -5.44
CA ILE A 92 -2.09 1.69 -6.51
C ILE A 92 -3.35 2.51 -6.24
N ASN A 93 -4.46 1.87 -5.90
CA ASN A 93 -5.71 2.58 -5.63
C ASN A 93 -5.56 3.55 -4.45
N SER A 94 -4.92 3.09 -3.36
CA SER A 94 -4.56 3.96 -2.25
C SER A 94 -3.63 5.10 -2.67
N GLY A 95 -2.64 4.84 -3.52
CA GLY A 95 -1.69 5.86 -3.99
C GLY A 95 -2.31 6.91 -4.91
N LEU A 96 -3.27 6.50 -5.75
CA LEU A 96 -4.05 7.43 -6.58
C LEU A 96 -4.92 8.33 -5.71
N GLN A 97 -5.62 7.77 -4.73
CA GLN A 97 -6.41 8.57 -3.77
C GLN A 97 -5.51 9.57 -3.02
N TYR A 98 -4.35 9.10 -2.57
CA TYR A 98 -3.39 9.92 -1.84
C TYR A 98 -2.80 11.06 -2.69
N THR A 99 -2.65 10.83 -4.00
CA THR A 99 -2.24 11.87 -4.95
C THR A 99 -3.27 13.01 -5.04
N VAL A 100 -4.56 12.69 -4.99
CA VAL A 100 -5.65 13.69 -5.01
C VAL A 100 -5.67 14.51 -3.72
N GLU A 101 -5.32 13.90 -2.58
CA GLU A 101 -5.29 14.59 -1.29
C GLU A 101 -4.07 15.52 -1.13
N LEU A 102 -2.95 15.18 -1.77
CA LEU A 102 -1.70 15.96 -1.73
C LEU A 102 -1.71 17.16 -2.69
N ILE A 103 -2.38 17.05 -3.83
CA ILE A 103 -2.34 18.09 -4.86
C ILE A 103 -3.48 19.08 -4.60
N PRO A 104 -3.21 20.40 -4.52
CA PRO A 104 -4.25 21.39 -4.31
C PRO A 104 -5.24 21.40 -5.48
N THR A 105 -6.51 21.70 -5.17
CA THR A 105 -7.63 21.66 -6.13
C THR A 105 -7.36 22.44 -7.42
N GLN A 106 -6.66 23.58 -7.31
CA GLN A 106 -6.28 24.47 -8.40
C GLN A 106 -5.36 23.81 -9.44
N LEU A 107 -4.48 22.90 -8.98
CA LEU A 107 -3.47 22.24 -9.82
C LEU A 107 -3.77 20.74 -10.01
N HIS A 108 -4.88 20.24 -9.47
CA HIS A 108 -5.18 18.82 -9.43
C HIS A 108 -5.10 18.17 -10.83
N GLY A 109 -5.71 18.76 -11.86
CA GLY A 109 -5.67 18.21 -13.22
C GLY A 109 -4.27 18.21 -13.86
N GLN A 110 -3.45 19.22 -13.58
CA GLN A 110 -2.09 19.29 -14.11
C GLN A 110 -1.14 18.35 -13.35
N GLY A 111 -1.23 18.33 -12.03
CA GLY A 111 -0.40 17.49 -11.17
C GLY A 111 -0.65 15.99 -11.39
N THR A 112 -1.92 15.57 -11.44
CA THR A 112 -2.24 14.17 -11.79
C THR A 112 -1.78 13.83 -13.20
N GLY A 113 -1.92 14.73 -14.17
CA GLY A 113 -1.40 14.54 -15.52
C GLY A 113 0.10 14.24 -15.55
N VAL A 114 0.91 15.04 -14.85
CA VAL A 114 2.37 14.81 -14.75
C VAL A 114 2.68 13.47 -14.08
N ILE A 115 1.97 13.12 -13.01
CA ILE A 115 2.15 11.84 -12.30
C ILE A 115 1.83 10.66 -13.20
N HIS A 116 0.73 10.73 -13.97
CA HIS A 116 0.35 9.67 -14.90
C HIS A 116 1.32 9.52 -16.06
N ILE A 117 1.75 10.62 -16.69
CA ILE A 117 2.72 10.59 -17.79
C ILE A 117 4.04 9.98 -17.30
N THR A 118 4.51 10.43 -16.14
CA THR A 118 5.73 9.94 -15.53
C THR A 118 5.57 8.46 -15.14
N GLY A 119 4.43 8.09 -14.55
CA GLY A 119 4.09 6.71 -14.20
C GLY A 119 4.03 5.75 -15.40
N HIS A 120 3.45 6.18 -16.52
CA HIS A 120 3.42 5.43 -17.79
C HIS A 120 4.80 5.42 -18.47
N GLY A 121 5.59 6.48 -18.33
CA GLY A 121 6.99 6.48 -18.73
C GLY A 121 7.78 5.36 -18.04
N ALA A 122 7.40 5.01 -16.82
CA ALA A 122 8.02 3.94 -16.07
C ALA A 122 7.59 2.53 -16.56
N THR A 123 6.36 2.35 -17.04
CA THR A 123 5.86 1.04 -17.48
C THR A 123 6.59 0.49 -18.71
N PHE A 124 7.28 1.35 -19.46
CA PHE A 124 8.22 0.92 -20.49
C PHE A 124 9.27 -0.06 -19.97
N PHE A 125 9.68 0.02 -18.69
CA PHE A 125 10.64 -0.92 -18.10
C PHE A 125 10.05 -2.30 -17.76
N ALA A 126 8.74 -2.40 -17.56
CA ALA A 126 8.09 -3.65 -17.15
C ALA A 126 8.32 -4.84 -18.10
N PRO A 127 8.17 -4.73 -19.44
CA PRO A 127 8.47 -5.84 -20.35
C PRO A 127 9.95 -6.23 -20.33
N PHE A 128 10.88 -5.30 -20.08
CA PHE A 128 12.31 -5.63 -19.92
C PHE A 128 12.58 -6.44 -18.65
N ILE A 129 11.91 -6.10 -17.55
CA ILE A 129 11.96 -6.90 -16.31
C ILE A 129 11.42 -8.30 -16.58
N LEU A 130 10.32 -8.41 -17.33
CA LEU A 130 9.74 -9.69 -17.68
C LEU A 130 10.62 -10.53 -18.60
N TYR A 131 11.38 -9.88 -19.48
CA TYR A 131 12.31 -10.56 -20.40
C TYR A 131 13.38 -11.36 -19.65
N LEU A 132 13.74 -10.98 -18.42
CA LEU A 132 14.63 -11.78 -17.56
C LEU A 132 14.08 -13.18 -17.25
N SER A 133 12.77 -13.39 -17.36
CA SER A 133 12.14 -14.71 -17.17
C SER A 133 12.66 -15.77 -18.16
N ASN A 134 13.15 -15.35 -19.34
CA ASN A 134 13.76 -16.25 -20.33
C ASN A 134 15.04 -16.91 -19.82
N TYR A 135 15.78 -16.21 -18.95
CA TYR A 135 16.98 -16.76 -18.31
C TYR A 135 16.60 -17.58 -17.07
N ASN A 136 15.79 -16.98 -16.19
CA ASN A 136 15.28 -17.65 -15.01
C ASN A 136 13.92 -17.06 -14.61
N LYS A 137 12.89 -17.92 -14.56
CA LYS A 137 11.51 -17.53 -14.22
C LYS A 137 11.38 -16.91 -12.83
N THR A 138 12.34 -17.15 -11.93
CA THR A 138 12.38 -16.59 -10.57
C THR A 138 12.80 -15.12 -10.52
N LEU A 139 13.70 -14.69 -11.43
CA LEU A 139 14.28 -13.34 -11.40
C LEU A 139 13.27 -12.19 -11.45
N PRO A 140 12.25 -12.19 -12.35
CA PRO A 140 11.30 -11.07 -12.40
C PRO A 140 10.56 -10.88 -11.07
N TYR A 141 10.20 -11.96 -10.37
CA TYR A 141 9.51 -11.87 -9.08
C TYR A 141 10.39 -11.26 -7.98
N ILE A 142 11.68 -11.58 -7.95
CA ILE A 142 12.63 -10.99 -6.97
C ILE A 142 12.86 -9.50 -7.28
N VAL A 143 13.00 -9.13 -8.55
CA VAL A 143 13.19 -7.73 -8.97
C VAL A 143 11.94 -6.89 -8.66
N LEU A 144 10.76 -7.38 -9.03
CA LEU A 144 9.49 -6.69 -8.72
C LEU A 144 9.24 -6.63 -7.21
N GLY A 145 9.56 -7.69 -6.48
CA GLY A 145 9.40 -7.75 -5.03
C GLY A 145 10.32 -6.76 -4.30
N SER A 146 11.60 -6.69 -4.67
CA SER A 146 12.55 -5.73 -4.10
C SER A 146 12.19 -4.27 -4.44
N LEU A 147 11.75 -3.99 -5.67
CA LEU A 147 11.20 -2.68 -6.05
C LEU A 147 9.97 -2.32 -5.22
N SER A 148 9.11 -3.29 -4.92
CA SER A 148 7.93 -3.08 -4.08
C SER A 148 8.31 -2.71 -2.64
N VAL A 149 9.26 -3.43 -2.03
CA VAL A 149 9.75 -3.11 -0.68
C VAL A 149 10.40 -1.73 -0.64
N PHE A 150 11.25 -1.42 -1.64
CA PHE A 150 11.87 -0.10 -1.74
C PHE A 150 10.84 1.01 -1.93
N GLY A 151 9.81 0.77 -2.75
CA GLY A 151 8.67 1.67 -2.91
C GLY A 151 7.92 1.91 -1.59
N GLY A 152 7.64 0.84 -0.84
CA GLY A 152 7.00 0.94 0.48
C GLY A 152 7.83 1.74 1.49
N LEU A 153 9.15 1.59 1.48
CA LEU A 153 10.07 2.39 2.30
C LEU A 153 10.08 3.86 1.90
N LEU A 154 10.06 4.18 0.61
CA LEU A 154 9.94 5.56 0.14
C LEU A 154 8.61 6.19 0.56
N CYS A 155 7.55 5.41 0.66
CA CYS A 155 6.25 5.90 1.11
C CYS A 155 6.22 6.23 2.60
N LEU A 156 7.15 5.69 3.40
CA LEU A 156 7.36 6.19 4.77
C LEU A 156 7.92 7.61 4.80
N LEU A 157 8.56 8.09 3.74
CA LEU A 157 9.05 9.47 3.69
C LEU A 157 7.94 10.48 3.40
N LEU A 158 6.75 10.01 2.98
CA LEU A 158 5.64 10.87 2.62
C LEU A 158 4.77 11.22 3.86
N PRO A 159 4.27 12.48 3.96
CA PRO A 159 3.52 12.97 5.12
C PRO A 159 2.11 12.35 5.20
N GLU A 160 1.57 12.10 6.39
CA GLU A 160 0.23 11.55 6.53
C GLU A 160 -0.84 12.59 6.12
N THR A 161 -1.75 12.24 5.21
CA THR A 161 -2.88 13.10 4.81
C THR A 161 -4.18 12.82 5.59
N ALA A 162 -4.22 11.74 6.37
CA ALA A 162 -5.41 11.35 7.11
C ALA A 162 -5.80 12.41 8.17
N ASP A 163 -7.08 12.78 8.17
CA ASP A 163 -7.69 13.74 9.11
C ASP A 163 -7.08 15.17 9.09
N GLN A 164 -6.40 15.56 8.00
CA GLN A 164 -5.93 16.93 7.78
C GLN A 164 -6.85 17.70 6.81
N ASN A 165 -6.96 19.02 7.00
CA ASN A 165 -7.68 19.88 6.05
C ASN A 165 -6.95 19.83 4.70
N LEU A 166 -7.69 19.54 3.62
CA LEU A 166 -7.10 19.51 2.29
C LEU A 166 -6.61 20.91 1.90
N PRO A 167 -5.40 21.02 1.31
CA PRO A 167 -4.89 22.30 0.86
C PRO A 167 -5.74 22.83 -0.30
N GLU A 168 -6.47 23.92 -0.08
CA GLU A 168 -7.25 24.58 -1.14
C GLU A 168 -6.38 25.50 -1.99
N THR A 169 -5.28 26.02 -1.42
CA THR A 169 -4.36 26.94 -2.09
C THR A 169 -2.94 26.40 -2.13
N VAL A 170 -2.14 26.90 -3.08
CA VAL A 170 -0.71 26.57 -3.19
C VAL A 170 0.06 26.98 -1.94
N ALA A 171 -0.32 28.09 -1.30
CA ALA A 171 0.29 28.54 -0.05
C ALA A 171 0.04 27.54 1.10
N ASP A 172 -1.17 26.95 1.18
CA ASP A 172 -1.47 25.92 2.18
C ASP A 172 -0.69 24.63 1.95
N ALA A 173 -0.41 24.29 0.68
CA ALA A 173 0.40 23.13 0.32
C ALA A 173 1.88 23.28 0.73
N GLU A 174 2.42 24.49 0.83
CA GLU A 174 3.81 24.73 1.25
C GLU A 174 4.04 24.46 2.74
N TYR A 175 3.03 24.69 3.59
CA TYR A 175 3.08 24.39 5.02
C TYR A 175 2.58 22.97 5.35
N PHE A 176 2.07 22.24 4.35
CA PHE A 176 1.53 20.90 4.51
C PHE A 176 2.64 19.88 4.82
N GLY A 177 2.59 19.26 6.01
CA GLY A 177 3.55 18.24 6.44
C GLY A 177 4.77 18.74 7.23
N ALA A 178 4.91 20.04 7.49
CA ALA A 178 6.06 20.61 8.21
C ALA A 178 6.15 20.22 9.70
N ASP A 179 5.02 19.88 10.34
CA ASP A 179 4.92 19.56 11.78
C ASP A 179 4.65 18.08 12.10
N GLN A 180 4.69 17.20 11.10
CA GLN A 180 4.29 15.80 11.28
C GLN A 180 5.45 14.89 11.69
N SER A 181 5.24 14.11 12.74
CA SER A 181 6.13 13.04 13.16
C SER A 181 6.05 11.84 12.22
N PHE A 182 7.21 11.28 11.84
CA PHE A 182 7.33 10.08 11.01
C PHE A 182 6.59 8.85 11.53
N PHE A 183 6.08 8.81 12.77
CA PHE A 183 5.46 7.61 13.35
C PHE A 183 4.01 7.81 13.84
N GLN A 184 3.36 8.93 13.54
CA GLN A 184 1.96 9.09 13.93
C GLN A 184 1.05 8.09 13.18
N MET A 185 0.39 7.21 13.95
CA MET A 185 -0.68 6.36 13.47
C MET A 185 -2.03 7.05 13.74
N PRO A 186 -2.83 7.39 12.70
CA PRO A 186 -4.10 8.07 12.89
C PRO A 186 -5.14 7.22 13.64
N CYS A 187 -5.06 5.88 13.57
CA CYS A 187 -5.93 4.97 14.33
C CYS A 187 -5.72 5.09 15.85
N LEU A 188 -4.46 5.19 16.29
CA LEU A 188 -4.11 5.39 17.69
C LEU A 188 -4.50 6.81 18.15
N SER A 189 -4.33 7.82 17.30
CA SER A 189 -4.75 9.20 17.60
C SER A 189 -6.26 9.31 17.82
N LYS A 190 -7.08 8.69 16.95
CA LYS A 190 -8.55 8.63 17.11
C LYS A 190 -8.96 7.86 18.37
N TYR A 191 -8.33 6.71 18.65
CA TYR A 191 -8.59 5.96 19.88
C TYR A 191 -8.25 6.79 21.12
N THR A 192 -7.08 7.43 21.17
CA THR A 192 -6.68 8.29 22.30
C THR A 192 -7.57 9.53 22.47
N CYS A 193 -8.01 10.16 21.36
CA CYS A 193 -8.94 11.29 21.41
C CYS A 193 -10.32 10.87 21.92
N MET A 194 -10.88 9.79 21.38
CA MET A 194 -12.15 9.24 21.82
C MET A 194 -12.08 8.78 23.28
N ASN A 195 -10.98 8.16 23.72
CA ASN A 195 -10.76 7.76 25.11
C ASN A 195 -10.77 8.99 26.04
N LYS A 196 -10.14 10.11 25.63
CA LYS A 196 -10.16 11.38 26.38
C LYS A 196 -11.54 12.06 26.39
N LEU A 197 -12.32 11.93 25.32
CA LEU A 197 -13.69 12.45 25.26
C LEU A 197 -14.64 11.61 26.12
N LEU A 198 -14.52 10.28 26.08
CA LEU A 198 -15.26 9.38 26.94
C LEU A 198 -14.91 9.57 28.42
N GLN A 199 -13.64 9.79 28.77
CA GLN A 199 -13.24 10.18 30.14
C GLN A 199 -13.85 11.51 30.59
N ARG A 200 -14.10 12.45 29.68
CA ARG A 200 -14.76 13.73 30.00
C ARG A 200 -16.28 13.61 30.13
N GLU A 201 -16.90 12.74 29.35
CA GLU A 201 -18.36 12.58 29.28
C GLU A 201 -18.88 11.53 30.30
N PHE A 202 -18.07 10.54 30.68
CA PHE A 202 -18.43 9.44 31.59
C PHE A 202 -17.29 9.09 32.58
N PRO A 203 -17.01 9.95 33.58
CA PRO A 203 -15.92 9.72 34.53
C PRO A 203 -16.13 8.48 35.41
N ASP A 204 -17.37 8.21 35.85
CA ASP A 204 -17.68 7.14 36.83
C ASP A 204 -17.54 5.71 36.27
N ILE A 205 -17.54 5.53 34.94
CA ILE A 205 -17.42 4.22 34.29
C ILE A 205 -15.95 3.85 34.04
N TYR A 206 -15.08 4.86 33.88
CA TYR A 206 -13.67 4.65 33.55
C TYR A 206 -12.82 4.22 34.76
N ASP A 207 -13.08 4.77 35.95
CA ASP A 207 -12.38 4.36 37.18
C ASP A 207 -12.56 2.86 37.49
N PHE A 208 -13.67 2.26 37.07
CA PHE A 208 -13.93 0.83 37.25
C PHE A 208 -13.19 -0.07 36.24
N ALA A 209 -12.81 0.47 35.07
CA ALA A 209 -12.14 -0.29 34.00
C ALA A 209 -10.61 -0.32 34.15
N ASP A 210 -10.01 0.71 34.77
CA ASP A 210 -8.57 0.75 35.05
C ASP A 210 -8.17 -0.26 36.15
N ASP A 211 -9.05 -0.57 37.10
CA ASP A 211 -8.79 -1.58 38.14
C ASP A 211 -8.70 -3.03 37.58
N ASP A 212 -9.36 -3.33 36.47
CA ASP A 212 -9.30 -4.65 35.81
C ASP A 212 -8.13 -4.81 34.83
N CYS A 213 -7.45 -3.72 34.43
CA CYS A 213 -6.32 -3.73 33.50
C CYS A 213 -4.93 -3.74 34.18
N GLY A 214 -4.86 -3.66 35.51
CA GLY A 214 -3.63 -3.62 36.31
C GLY A 214 -2.85 -4.93 36.45
N GLY A 215 -2.91 -5.83 35.46
CA GLY A 215 -2.32 -7.16 35.54
C GLY A 215 -1.50 -7.57 34.32
N GLY A 216 -0.29 -7.02 34.14
CA GLY A 216 0.66 -7.63 33.22
C GLY A 216 1.82 -6.77 32.71
N ASN A 217 2.95 -6.90 33.39
CA ASN A 217 4.34 -6.72 32.93
C ASN A 217 4.96 -5.31 32.91
N GLU A 218 5.57 -5.01 34.05
CA GLU A 218 6.91 -4.42 34.16
C GLU A 218 7.94 -5.18 33.30
N VAL A 219 8.65 -4.48 32.41
CA VAL A 219 10.06 -4.69 32.00
C VAL A 219 10.53 -3.30 31.52
N GLY A 220 11.44 -2.55 32.12
CA GLY A 220 12.64 -2.91 32.87
C GLY A 220 13.87 -2.67 32.01
N VAL A 221 14.28 -1.39 31.83
CA VAL A 221 15.65 -0.82 31.96
C VAL A 221 15.52 0.68 32.18
#